data_AF-A0A7C5CS00-F1
#
_entry.id   AF-A0A7C5CS00-F1
#
_cell.length_a   1.000
_cell.length_b   1.000
_cell.length_c   1.000
_cell.angle_alpha   90.00
_cell.angle_beta   90.00
_cell.angle_gamma   90.00
#
_symmetry.space_group_name_H-M   'P 1'
#
loop_
_entity.id
_entity.type
_entity.pdbx_description
1 polymer ?
#
loop_
_entity_poly.entity_id
_entity_poly.type
_entity_poly.pdbx_seq_one_letter_code
_entity_poly.pdbx_strand_id
1 'polypeptide(L)'
;MDNIYEKNLKCIEKKNRKLYTALCECADAVELEKTRSGEYTFRYKNRYFHSRYDPWKEARQQLEEVLSKKHDILCLFGMGCGYLLRLIMEKPPSKVIVYEPDVTILKGVLKKIDLSSVLTSKNIFIYSDIDDLASHIAKRTEGTEDILSYQPPVYIQCFPEKLVEYINKIRNAQIANICEIQTDIVSRLDWIENYLTNIPNLIKYPVIDKLLGRFKGVPLIIVGAGPSLRKNIHLLKDIKGKALIIAAITAHRILLTHGIVPDFVIAAEKIDMSEYFTNTDEEKMVRLMLPELVHPSTYEKNTRGKFVYFSSFLELGKTHAKYWGSEFLPDVGGSVTTAALSMGVAFGCNPIVFIGQDLSFSPEGLSHAPGG
;
A
#
# COMPACT_ATOMS: atom_id res chain seq x y z
N MET A 1 32.03 8.17 29.88
CA MET A 1 32.02 8.42 28.42
C MET A 1 30.91 7.56 27.86
N ASP A 2 29.82 8.17 27.39
CA ASP A 2 28.73 7.40 26.79
C ASP A 2 29.25 6.61 25.58
N ASN A 3 28.96 5.32 25.56
CA ASN A 3 29.25 4.47 24.43
C ASN A 3 28.53 5.02 23.18
N ILE A 4 29.29 5.50 22.18
CA ILE A 4 28.76 6.10 20.95
C ILE A 4 27.68 5.21 20.32
N TYR A 5 27.89 3.90 20.36
CA TYR A 5 26.96 2.93 19.81
C TYR A 5 25.61 2.92 20.54
N GLU A 6 25.63 2.92 21.88
CA GLU A 6 24.41 2.95 22.69
C GLU A 6 23.64 4.27 22.49
N LYS A 7 24.36 5.39 22.39
CA LYS A 7 23.75 6.70 22.09
C LYS A 7 22.99 6.66 20.76
N ASN A 8 23.65 6.15 19.71
CA ASN A 8 23.05 5.98 18.39
C ASN A 8 21.85 5.01 18.41
N LEU A 9 21.99 3.85 19.08
CA LEU A 9 20.93 2.85 19.18
C LEU A 9 19.68 3.40 19.88
N LYS A 10 19.84 4.17 20.96
CA LYS A 10 18.71 4.83 21.63
C LYS A 10 17.95 5.79 20.71
N CYS A 11 18.64 6.48 19.80
CA CYS A 11 17.99 7.33 18.80
C CYS A 11 17.19 6.49 17.77
N ILE A 12 17.75 5.36 17.33
CA ILE A 12 17.09 4.45 16.38
C ILE A 12 15.87 3.80 17.02
N GLU A 13 15.98 3.28 18.25
CA GLU A 13 14.92 2.61 18.97
C GLU A 13 13.63 3.45 19.06
N LYS A 14 13.78 4.76 19.26
CA LYS A 14 12.67 5.72 19.32
C LYS A 14 11.94 5.93 17.99
N LYS A 15 12.59 5.67 16.85
CA LYS A 15 12.06 5.94 15.51
C LYS A 15 11.70 4.70 14.72
N ASN A 16 12.50 3.65 14.85
CA ASN A 16 12.40 2.43 14.06
C ASN A 16 12.83 1.24 14.92
N ARG A 17 11.84 0.62 15.59
CA ARG A 17 12.06 -0.54 16.46
C ARG A 17 12.57 -1.76 15.71
N LYS A 18 12.10 -1.99 14.49
CA LYS A 18 12.51 -3.12 13.65
C LYS A 18 13.98 -3.01 13.25
N LEU A 19 14.43 -1.82 12.86
CA LEU A 19 15.86 -1.56 12.60
C LEU A 19 16.72 -1.71 13.86
N TYR A 20 16.23 -1.24 15.01
CA TYR A 20 16.92 -1.44 16.29
C TYR A 20 17.14 -2.94 16.58
N THR A 21 16.10 -3.76 16.42
CA THR A 21 16.19 -5.22 16.62
C THR A 21 17.21 -5.83 15.65
N ALA A 22 17.13 -5.52 14.35
CA ALA A 22 18.07 -6.02 13.35
C ALA A 22 19.53 -5.65 13.69
N LEU A 23 19.78 -4.44 14.22
CA LEU A 23 21.12 -4.03 14.66
C LEU A 23 21.60 -4.78 15.90
N CYS A 24 20.70 -5.13 16.82
CA CYS A 24 21.04 -5.90 18.02
C CYS A 24 21.40 -7.34 17.67
N GLU A 25 20.64 -7.97 16.76
CA GLU A 25 20.82 -9.36 16.32
C GLU A 25 22.00 -9.56 15.37
N CYS A 26 22.39 -8.53 14.63
CA CYS A 26 23.51 -8.59 13.68
C CYS A 26 24.85 -8.84 14.41
N ALA A 27 25.46 -10.00 14.26
CA ALA A 27 26.72 -10.31 14.94
C ALA A 27 27.91 -9.47 14.40
N ASP A 28 27.96 -9.34 13.08
CA ASP A 28 29.09 -8.75 12.36
C ASP A 28 28.96 -7.23 12.18
N ALA A 29 30.08 -6.58 11.95
CA ALA A 29 30.14 -5.16 11.65
C ALA A 29 31.35 -4.87 10.77
N VAL A 30 31.20 -3.95 9.81
CA VAL A 30 32.37 -3.48 9.06
C VAL A 30 33.34 -2.73 9.99
N GLU A 31 34.63 -2.90 9.72
CA GLU A 31 35.66 -2.14 10.43
C GLU A 31 35.92 -0.82 9.72
N LEU A 32 35.92 0.27 10.50
CA LEU A 32 36.22 1.60 10.00
C LEU A 32 37.71 1.90 10.13
N GLU A 33 38.24 2.53 9.10
CA GLU A 33 39.63 2.93 8.97
C GLU A 33 39.74 4.46 8.89
N LYS A 34 40.86 5.02 9.33
CA LYS A 34 41.11 6.46 9.23
C LYS A 34 41.58 6.84 7.83
N THR A 35 41.06 7.94 7.30
CA THR A 35 41.54 8.59 6.08
C THR A 35 42.76 9.46 6.37
N ARG A 36 43.42 9.96 5.31
CA ARG A 36 44.53 10.92 5.47
C ARG A 36 44.10 12.24 6.11
N SER A 37 42.83 12.64 5.94
CA SER A 37 42.25 13.80 6.62
C SER A 37 41.88 13.54 8.10
N GLY A 38 42.06 12.31 8.60
CA GLY A 38 41.69 11.94 9.98
C GLY A 38 40.22 11.58 10.16
N GLU A 39 39.43 11.57 9.09
CA GLU A 39 38.05 11.12 9.05
C GLU A 39 37.95 9.59 8.89
N TYR A 40 36.75 9.03 8.80
CA TYR A 40 36.56 7.59 8.66
C TYR A 40 36.09 7.17 7.26
N THR A 41 36.64 6.07 6.77
CA THR A 41 36.13 5.28 5.65
C THR A 41 36.05 3.82 6.08
N PHE A 42 35.57 2.94 5.22
CA PHE A 42 35.63 1.49 5.44
C PHE A 42 35.76 0.78 4.10
N ARG A 43 36.27 -0.45 4.15
CA ARG A 43 36.37 -1.33 3.00
C ARG A 43 35.31 -2.43 3.08
N TYR A 44 34.54 -2.59 2.03
CA TYR A 44 33.55 -3.65 1.91
C TYR A 44 33.55 -4.18 0.47
N LYS A 45 33.49 -5.51 0.30
CA LYS A 45 33.68 -6.18 -1.01
C LYS A 45 34.88 -5.63 -1.81
N ASN A 46 36.02 -5.44 -1.12
CA ASN A 46 37.28 -4.89 -1.66
C ASN A 46 37.20 -3.46 -2.24
N ARG A 47 36.17 -2.68 -1.90
CA ARG A 47 36.03 -1.28 -2.31
C ARG A 47 35.95 -0.35 -1.10
N TYR A 48 36.52 0.83 -1.23
CA TYR A 48 36.38 1.88 -0.21
C TYR A 48 35.09 2.65 -0.44
N PHE A 49 34.30 2.83 0.62
CA PHE A 49 33.00 3.48 0.54
C PHE A 49 33.06 5.01 0.62
N HIS A 50 34.22 5.55 1.00
CA HIS A 50 34.53 6.99 0.98
C HIS A 50 35.99 7.18 0.57
N SER A 51 36.29 8.36 0.03
CA SER A 51 37.63 8.83 -0.31
C SER A 51 38.62 8.58 0.82
N ARG A 52 39.72 7.90 0.52
CA ARG A 52 40.82 7.68 1.48
C ARG A 52 41.59 8.96 1.83
N TYR A 53 41.37 10.03 1.07
CA TYR A 53 42.06 11.30 1.25
C TYR A 53 41.19 12.26 2.06
N ASP A 54 40.00 12.58 1.54
CA ASP A 54 39.06 13.54 2.14
C ASP A 54 37.62 13.17 1.77
N PRO A 55 36.89 12.47 2.67
CA PRO A 55 35.47 12.16 2.51
C PRO A 55 34.55 13.39 2.44
N TRP A 56 34.92 14.50 3.08
CA TRP A 56 34.10 15.71 3.07
C TRP A 56 34.13 16.38 1.71
N LYS A 57 35.28 16.36 1.03
CA LYS A 57 35.37 16.83 -0.36
C LYS A 57 34.46 16.02 -1.29
N GLU A 58 34.46 14.70 -1.16
CA GLU A 58 33.54 13.82 -1.91
C GLU A 58 32.08 14.15 -1.59
N ALA A 59 31.72 14.24 -0.31
CA ALA A 59 30.35 14.54 0.10
C ALA A 59 29.85 15.91 -0.40
N ARG A 60 30.71 16.92 -0.50
CA ARG A 60 30.35 18.22 -1.09
C ARG A 60 30.04 18.12 -2.58
N GLN A 61 30.79 17.32 -3.33
CA GLN A 61 30.50 17.06 -4.75
C GLN A 61 29.16 16.32 -4.93
N GLN A 62 28.90 15.33 -4.08
CA GLN A 62 27.62 14.62 -4.06
C GLN A 62 26.47 15.58 -3.72
N LEU A 63 26.68 16.50 -2.77
CA LEU A 63 25.69 17.51 -2.42
C LEU A 63 25.37 18.44 -3.59
N GLU A 64 26.37 18.91 -4.33
CA GLU A 64 26.17 19.76 -5.51
C GLU A 64 25.29 19.06 -6.56
N GLU A 65 25.52 17.78 -6.82
CA GLU A 65 24.72 16.97 -7.74
C GLU A 65 23.27 16.77 -7.24
N VAL A 66 23.09 16.55 -5.94
CA VAL A 66 21.76 16.44 -5.32
C VAL A 66 21.01 17.77 -5.42
N LEU A 67 21.67 18.88 -5.11
CA LEU A 67 21.06 20.22 -5.12
C LEU A 67 20.83 20.77 -6.54
N SER A 68 21.49 20.22 -7.57
CA SER A 68 21.26 20.64 -8.96
C SER A 68 19.91 20.21 -9.51
N LYS A 69 19.16 19.37 -8.79
CA LYS A 69 17.84 18.87 -9.17
C LYS A 69 16.83 19.30 -8.10
N LYS A 70 15.73 19.92 -8.51
CA LYS A 70 14.62 20.21 -7.59
C LYS A 70 13.97 18.90 -7.13
N HIS A 71 13.74 18.78 -5.84
CA HIS A 71 13.07 17.64 -5.21
C HIS A 71 12.53 18.03 -3.84
N ASP A 72 11.45 17.39 -3.42
CA ASP A 72 10.87 17.55 -2.08
C ASP A 72 11.44 16.46 -1.13
N ILE A 73 11.71 15.29 -1.70
CA ILE A 73 12.22 14.12 -0.97
C ILE A 73 13.48 13.58 -1.66
N LEU A 74 14.51 13.32 -0.87
CA LEU A 74 15.70 12.60 -1.29
C LEU A 74 15.63 11.15 -0.80
N CYS A 75 15.57 10.21 -1.73
CA CYS A 75 15.76 8.79 -1.46
C CYS A 75 17.23 8.42 -1.70
N LEU A 76 17.96 8.04 -0.64
CA LEU A 76 19.37 7.69 -0.69
C LEU A 76 19.60 6.17 -0.64
N PHE A 77 20.33 5.63 -1.61
CA PHE A 77 20.75 4.23 -1.63
C PHE A 77 22.09 4.07 -0.90
N GLY A 78 22.04 3.88 0.41
CA GLY A 78 23.19 3.70 1.29
C GLY A 78 23.66 5.01 1.93
N MET A 79 23.88 5.01 3.26
CA MET A 79 24.36 6.22 3.96
C MET A 79 25.88 6.31 4.05
N GLY A 80 26.57 5.18 3.98
CA GLY A 80 27.99 5.10 4.31
C GLY A 80 28.27 5.66 5.70
N CYS A 81 29.32 6.46 5.85
CA CYS A 81 29.68 7.10 7.12
C CYS A 81 28.79 8.31 7.49
N GLY A 82 27.81 8.67 6.64
CA GLY A 82 26.84 9.74 6.91
C GLY A 82 27.31 11.16 6.58
N TYR A 83 28.42 11.35 5.85
CA TYR A 83 28.92 12.68 5.48
C TYR A 83 27.90 13.49 4.67
N LEU A 84 27.33 12.89 3.62
CA LEU A 84 26.29 13.54 2.81
C LEU A 84 25.06 13.91 3.66
N LEU A 85 24.61 13.02 4.55
CA LEU A 85 23.48 13.28 5.44
C LEU A 85 23.74 14.48 6.35
N ARG A 86 24.95 14.61 6.91
CA ARG A 86 25.32 15.76 7.74
C ARG A 86 25.28 17.07 6.95
N LEU A 87 25.77 17.08 5.71
CA LEU A 87 25.73 18.27 4.86
C LEU A 87 24.29 18.65 4.47
N ILE A 88 23.44 17.66 4.18
CA ILE A 88 22.03 17.91 3.80
C ILE A 88 21.24 18.46 4.99
N MET A 89 21.52 18.03 6.23
CA MET A 89 20.84 18.56 7.42
C MET A 89 21.00 20.07 7.59
N GLU A 90 22.08 20.65 7.09
CA GLU A 90 22.36 22.08 7.15
C GLU A 90 21.61 22.89 6.07
N LYS A 91 20.89 22.20 5.17
CA LYS A 91 20.14 22.78 4.06
C LYS A 91 18.65 22.44 4.19
N PRO A 92 17.81 23.36 4.70
CA PRO A 92 16.37 23.17 4.68
C PRO A 92 15.80 23.40 3.27
N PRO A 93 14.66 22.79 2.89
CA PRO A 93 13.98 21.64 3.50
C PRO A 93 14.04 20.42 2.56
N SER A 94 14.82 19.40 2.90
CA SER A 94 14.76 18.12 2.19
C SER A 94 14.45 16.99 3.18
N LYS A 95 13.33 16.31 2.98
CA LYS A 95 13.04 15.05 3.67
C LYS A 95 13.93 13.96 3.07
N VAL A 96 14.66 13.24 3.91
CA VAL A 96 15.61 12.21 3.45
C VAL A 96 15.17 10.84 3.93
N ILE A 97 15.00 9.92 3.00
CA ILE A 97 14.70 8.52 3.27
C ILE A 97 15.88 7.70 2.78
N VAL A 98 16.51 6.95 3.68
CA VAL A 98 17.71 6.17 3.36
C VAL A 98 17.38 4.69 3.41
N TYR A 99 17.83 3.96 2.40
CA TYR A 99 17.94 2.51 2.44
C TYR A 99 19.39 2.11 2.63
N GLU A 100 19.71 1.44 3.73
CA GLU A 100 21.03 0.82 3.93
C GLU A 100 20.92 -0.68 3.65
N PRO A 101 21.42 -1.18 2.49
CA PRO A 101 21.20 -2.56 2.06
C PRO A 101 21.90 -3.61 2.93
N ASP A 102 22.86 -3.21 3.77
CA ASP A 102 23.59 -4.13 4.66
C ASP A 102 23.69 -3.59 6.09
N VAL A 103 23.04 -4.29 7.02
CA VAL A 103 23.01 -3.93 8.45
C VAL A 103 24.42 -4.00 9.07
N THR A 104 25.35 -4.79 8.55
CA THR A 104 26.73 -4.85 9.05
C THR A 104 27.49 -3.55 8.78
N ILE A 105 27.20 -2.88 7.65
CA ILE A 105 27.74 -1.54 7.32
C ILE A 105 27.22 -0.55 8.34
N LEU A 106 25.90 -0.51 8.52
CA LEU A 106 25.24 0.38 9.47
C LEU A 106 25.79 0.19 10.89
N LYS A 107 25.90 -1.06 11.35
CA LYS A 107 26.41 -1.40 12.67
C LYS A 107 27.85 -0.92 12.87
N GLY A 108 28.73 -1.12 11.89
CA GLY A 108 30.12 -0.67 11.95
C GLY A 108 30.23 0.85 12.08
N VAL A 109 29.48 1.57 11.25
CA VAL A 109 29.44 3.05 11.27
C VAL A 109 28.94 3.56 12.61
N LEU A 110 27.82 3.02 13.11
CA LEU A 110 27.21 3.47 14.37
C LEU A 110 28.07 3.16 15.61
N LYS A 111 29.00 2.20 15.52
CA LYS A 111 29.95 1.90 16.60
C LYS A 111 31.06 2.94 16.74
N LYS A 112 31.42 3.65 15.67
CA LYS A 112 32.59 4.55 15.64
C LYS A 112 32.24 6.02 15.41
N ILE A 113 31.09 6.30 14.79
CA ILE A 113 30.67 7.66 14.42
C ILE A 113 29.39 8.02 15.19
N ASP A 114 29.42 9.12 15.92
CA ASP A 114 28.22 9.67 16.58
C ASP A 114 27.30 10.32 15.54
N LEU A 115 26.23 9.62 15.17
CA LEU A 115 25.20 10.08 14.24
C LEU A 115 23.92 10.51 14.96
N SER A 116 23.96 10.71 16.28
CA SER A 116 22.77 11.03 17.08
C SER A 116 21.99 12.25 16.57
N SER A 117 22.67 13.28 16.03
CA SER A 117 22.02 14.43 15.41
C SER A 117 21.19 14.04 14.17
N VAL A 118 21.79 13.27 13.26
CA VAL A 118 21.14 12.70 12.07
C VAL A 118 19.96 11.82 12.47
N LEU A 119 20.20 10.92 13.42
CA LEU A 119 19.22 9.94 13.87
C LEU A 119 18.08 10.57 14.67
N THR A 120 18.27 11.75 15.26
CA THR A 120 17.19 12.47 15.97
C THR A 120 16.40 13.40 15.05
N SER A 121 16.97 13.82 13.90
CA SER A 121 16.33 14.72 12.93
C SER A 121 14.94 14.24 12.48
N LYS A 122 13.89 15.04 12.61
CA LYS A 122 12.53 14.64 12.20
C LYS A 122 12.39 14.38 10.69
N ASN A 123 13.34 14.86 9.89
CA ASN A 123 13.29 14.79 8.43
C ASN A 123 14.14 13.66 7.85
N ILE A 124 14.90 12.92 8.68
CA ILE A 124 15.76 11.81 8.22
C ILE A 124 15.24 10.49 8.77
N PHE A 125 15.00 9.55 7.86
CA PHE A 125 14.52 8.20 8.13
C PHE A 125 15.46 7.20 7.49
N ILE A 126 15.80 6.14 8.24
CA ILE A 126 16.73 5.10 7.80
C ILE A 126 16.04 3.75 7.92
N TYR A 127 16.14 2.95 6.87
CA TYR A 127 15.56 1.63 6.74
C TYR A 127 16.62 0.64 6.27
N SER A 128 16.62 -0.56 6.83
CA SER A 128 17.40 -1.71 6.32
C SER A 128 16.51 -2.74 5.63
N ASP A 129 15.20 -2.53 5.65
CA ASP A 129 14.19 -3.37 5.05
C ASP A 129 13.48 -2.53 3.96
N ILE A 130 13.41 -3.08 2.76
CA ILE A 130 12.93 -2.34 1.61
C ILE A 130 11.40 -2.16 1.62
N ASP A 131 10.66 -3.07 2.24
CA ASP A 131 9.21 -2.98 2.35
C ASP A 131 8.81 -1.91 3.38
N ASP A 132 9.59 -1.74 4.44
CA ASP A 132 9.40 -0.64 5.39
C ASP A 132 9.65 0.72 4.72
N LEU A 133 10.67 0.82 3.86
CA LEU A 133 10.93 2.02 3.06
C LEU A 133 9.78 2.28 2.08
N ALA A 134 9.36 1.27 1.32
CA ALA A 134 8.26 1.39 0.37
C ALA A 134 6.96 1.83 1.07
N SER A 135 6.70 1.26 2.25
CA SER A 135 5.56 1.63 3.11
C SER A 135 5.67 3.07 3.62
N HIS A 136 6.87 3.56 3.95
CA HIS A 136 7.05 4.97 4.30
C HIS A 136 6.66 5.85 3.11
N ILE A 137 7.17 5.55 1.91
CA ILE A 137 6.88 6.34 0.71
C ILE A 137 5.37 6.33 0.45
N ALA A 138 4.75 5.16 0.40
CA ALA A 138 3.31 5.03 0.16
C ALA A 138 2.46 5.83 1.19
N LYS A 139 2.82 5.83 2.48
CA LYS A 139 1.98 6.41 3.54
C LYS A 139 2.27 7.87 3.87
N ARG A 140 3.48 8.34 3.61
CA ARG A 140 3.97 9.62 4.14
C ARG A 140 4.44 10.58 3.07
N THR A 141 4.33 10.24 1.79
CA THR A 141 4.48 11.24 0.75
C THR A 141 3.11 11.70 0.33
N GLU A 142 2.87 13.01 0.40
CA GLU A 142 1.77 13.59 -0.36
C GLU A 142 2.15 13.33 -1.83
N GLY A 143 1.39 12.54 -2.57
CA GLY A 143 1.79 12.04 -3.90
C GLY A 143 2.01 13.11 -4.99
N THR A 144 2.07 14.39 -4.62
CA THR A 144 2.57 15.51 -5.41
C THR A 144 4.05 15.83 -5.17
N GLU A 145 4.72 15.19 -4.21
CA GLU A 145 6.13 15.43 -3.87
C GLU A 145 7.08 14.81 -4.91
N ASP A 146 8.01 15.62 -5.42
CA ASP A 146 9.07 15.16 -6.32
C ASP A 146 10.14 14.38 -5.53
N ILE A 147 10.34 13.11 -5.89
CA ILE A 147 11.35 12.25 -5.28
C ILE A 147 12.59 12.18 -6.18
N LEU A 148 13.73 12.66 -5.66
CA LEU A 148 15.04 12.38 -6.22
C LEU A 148 15.60 11.11 -5.60
N SER A 149 15.97 10.14 -6.43
CA SER A 149 16.76 8.98 -5.97
C SER A 149 18.24 9.22 -6.25
N TYR A 150 19.07 9.23 -5.20
CA TYR A 150 20.53 9.36 -5.30
C TYR A 150 21.21 8.05 -4.92
N GLN A 151 22.17 7.62 -5.75
CA GLN A 151 22.87 6.35 -5.56
C GLN A 151 24.40 6.57 -5.67
N PRO A 152 25.13 6.55 -4.55
CA PRO A 152 26.59 6.69 -4.61
C PRO A 152 27.21 5.54 -5.43
N PRO A 153 28.18 5.81 -6.33
CA PRO A 153 28.70 4.81 -7.28
C PRO A 153 29.20 3.51 -6.65
N VAL A 154 29.78 3.58 -5.44
CA VAL A 154 30.28 2.40 -4.72
C VAL A 154 29.14 1.45 -4.30
N TYR A 155 27.98 1.98 -3.94
CA TYR A 155 26.81 1.17 -3.58
C TYR A 155 26.24 0.46 -4.79
N ILE A 156 26.15 1.15 -5.94
CA ILE A 156 25.72 0.55 -7.22
C ILE A 156 26.57 -0.69 -7.54
N GLN A 157 27.88 -0.57 -7.37
CA GLN A 157 28.83 -1.65 -7.66
C GLN A 157 28.78 -2.81 -6.66
N CYS A 158 28.53 -2.53 -5.38
CA CYS A 158 28.52 -3.55 -4.32
C CYS A 158 27.18 -4.27 -4.17
N PHE A 159 26.09 -3.63 -4.61
CA PHE A 159 24.71 -4.08 -4.38
C PHE A 159 23.80 -3.92 -5.61
N PRO A 160 24.17 -4.44 -6.80
CA PRO A 160 23.40 -4.24 -8.03
C PRO A 160 21.98 -4.82 -7.96
N GLU A 161 21.80 -6.01 -7.39
CA GLU A 161 20.47 -6.64 -7.25
C GLU A 161 19.57 -5.86 -6.30
N LYS A 162 20.11 -5.42 -5.16
CA LYS A 162 19.39 -4.58 -4.19
C LYS A 162 19.07 -3.20 -4.72
N LEU A 163 19.90 -2.67 -5.63
CA LEU A 163 19.60 -1.41 -6.31
C LEU A 163 18.38 -1.56 -7.23
N VAL A 164 18.28 -2.66 -7.99
CA VAL A 164 17.11 -2.93 -8.85
C VAL A 164 15.85 -3.04 -8.01
N GLU A 165 15.90 -3.80 -6.92
CA GLU A 165 14.81 -3.92 -5.95
C GLU A 165 14.39 -2.54 -5.39
N TYR A 166 15.37 -1.75 -4.97
CA TYR A 166 15.17 -0.41 -4.42
C TYR A 166 14.51 0.55 -5.42
N ILE A 167 15.00 0.62 -6.65
CA ILE A 167 14.43 1.48 -7.70
C ILE A 167 12.99 1.06 -8.02
N ASN A 168 12.72 -0.24 -8.15
CA ASN A 168 11.39 -0.75 -8.46
C ASN A 168 10.39 -0.44 -7.34
N LYS A 169 10.80 -0.61 -6.07
CA LYS A 169 9.93 -0.31 -4.91
C LYS A 169 9.60 1.17 -4.80
N ILE A 170 10.59 2.06 -4.99
CA ILE A 170 10.35 3.52 -5.03
C ILE A 170 9.39 3.89 -6.15
N ARG A 171 9.65 3.40 -7.37
CA ARG A 171 8.83 3.70 -8.55
C ARG A 171 7.39 3.20 -8.37
N ASN A 172 7.21 1.98 -7.89
CA ASN A 172 5.87 1.42 -7.68
C ASN A 172 5.10 2.19 -6.61
N ALA A 173 5.75 2.58 -5.51
CA ALA A 173 5.12 3.39 -4.47
C ALA A 173 4.71 4.78 -5.00
N GLN A 174 5.55 5.42 -5.82
CA GLN A 174 5.22 6.68 -6.48
C GLN A 174 4.04 6.55 -7.44
N ILE A 175 4.06 5.56 -8.33
CA ILE A 175 2.99 5.34 -9.31
C ILE A 175 1.67 5.10 -8.57
N ALA A 176 1.68 4.28 -7.52
CA ALA A 176 0.48 4.02 -6.71
C ALA A 176 -0.08 5.33 -6.11
N ASN A 177 0.77 6.16 -5.50
CA ASN A 177 0.36 7.43 -4.90
C ASN A 177 -0.18 8.42 -5.96
N ILE A 178 0.45 8.51 -7.13
CA ILE A 178 -0.01 9.37 -8.23
C ILE A 178 -1.38 8.90 -8.73
N CYS A 179 -1.55 7.60 -8.95
CA CYS A 179 -2.81 7.03 -9.41
C CYS A 179 -3.95 7.29 -8.40
N GLU A 180 -3.67 7.16 -7.09
CA GLU A 180 -4.64 7.43 -6.03
C GLU A 180 -5.08 8.90 -6.03
N ILE A 181 -4.13 9.84 -6.11
CA ILE A 181 -4.43 11.28 -6.15
C ILE A 181 -5.19 11.66 -7.42
N GLN A 182 -4.79 11.16 -8.58
CA GLN A 182 -5.50 11.44 -9.81
C GLN A 182 -6.94 10.94 -9.74
N THR A 183 -7.13 9.73 -9.21
CA THR A 183 -8.47 9.17 -9.01
C THR A 183 -9.29 10.05 -8.08
N ASP A 184 -8.71 10.51 -6.97
CA ASP A 184 -9.37 11.42 -6.04
C ASP A 184 -9.70 12.77 -6.68
N ILE A 185 -8.75 13.47 -7.31
CA ILE A 185 -8.99 14.75 -7.98
C ILE A 185 -10.11 14.66 -9.02
N VAL A 186 -10.11 13.63 -9.85
CA VAL A 186 -11.10 13.46 -10.93
C VAL A 186 -12.47 13.02 -10.39
N SER A 187 -12.53 12.34 -9.24
CA SER A 187 -13.74 11.66 -8.78
C SER A 187 -14.37 12.25 -7.53
N ARG A 188 -13.67 13.14 -6.84
CA ARG A 188 -14.09 13.64 -5.53
C ARG A 188 -15.47 14.31 -5.56
N LEU A 189 -15.75 15.12 -6.58
CA LEU A 189 -17.04 15.80 -6.68
C LEU A 189 -18.18 14.80 -6.90
N ASP A 190 -18.02 13.85 -7.82
CA ASP A 190 -19.00 12.78 -8.05
C ASP A 190 -19.27 11.99 -6.76
N TRP A 191 -18.23 11.64 -6.00
CA TRP A 191 -18.39 10.90 -4.74
C TRP A 191 -19.10 11.72 -3.67
N ILE A 192 -18.82 13.01 -3.56
CA ILE A 192 -19.52 13.90 -2.61
C ILE A 192 -20.99 14.02 -3.01
N GLU A 193 -21.30 14.20 -4.30
CA GLU A 193 -22.67 14.29 -4.80
C GLU A 193 -23.42 12.97 -4.56
N ASN A 194 -22.79 11.83 -4.87
CA ASN A 194 -23.33 10.51 -4.57
C ASN A 194 -23.60 10.33 -3.07
N TYR A 195 -22.64 10.70 -2.20
CA TYR A 195 -22.81 10.63 -0.75
C TYR A 195 -24.04 11.41 -0.29
N LEU A 196 -24.16 12.67 -0.71
CA LEU A 196 -25.27 13.54 -0.33
C LEU A 196 -26.62 12.98 -0.83
N THR A 197 -26.64 12.48 -2.05
CA THR A 197 -27.82 11.87 -2.66
C THR A 197 -28.20 10.55 -1.97
N ASN A 198 -27.22 9.81 -1.47
CA ASN A 198 -27.43 8.54 -0.79
C ASN A 198 -27.86 8.67 0.67
N ILE A 199 -27.80 9.85 1.29
CA ILE A 199 -28.18 10.06 2.71
C ILE A 199 -29.51 9.36 3.09
N PRO A 200 -30.62 9.49 2.34
CA PRO A 200 -31.87 8.79 2.66
C PRO A 200 -31.72 7.26 2.66
N ASN A 201 -30.86 6.71 1.79
CA ASN A 201 -30.56 5.29 1.74
C ASN A 201 -29.70 4.84 2.93
N LEU A 202 -28.77 5.68 3.41
CA LEU A 202 -27.96 5.40 4.59
C LEU A 202 -28.82 5.28 5.88
N ILE A 203 -29.93 6.01 5.94
CA ILE A 203 -30.93 5.90 7.01
C ILE A 203 -31.76 4.62 6.86
N LYS A 204 -32.13 4.29 5.61
CA LYS A 204 -33.09 3.22 5.30
C LYS A 204 -32.52 1.82 5.49
N TYR A 205 -31.26 1.60 5.14
CA TYR A 205 -30.66 0.26 5.06
C TYR A 205 -29.68 0.00 6.21
N PRO A 206 -29.61 -1.24 6.72
CA PRO A 206 -28.69 -1.58 7.80
C PRO A 206 -27.22 -1.49 7.37
N VAL A 207 -26.36 -1.07 8.29
CA VAL A 207 -24.91 -1.15 8.12
C VAL A 207 -24.42 -2.61 8.10
N ILE A 208 -23.32 -2.85 7.37
CA ILE A 208 -22.72 -4.17 7.16
C ILE A 208 -22.23 -4.78 8.47
N ASP A 209 -21.97 -3.96 9.49
CA ASP A 209 -21.58 -4.36 10.85
C ASP A 209 -22.53 -5.41 11.45
N LYS A 210 -23.80 -5.43 11.05
CA LYS A 210 -24.78 -6.42 11.49
C LYS A 210 -24.43 -7.87 11.08
N LEU A 211 -23.57 -8.03 10.07
CA LEU A 211 -23.11 -9.33 9.56
C LEU A 211 -21.79 -9.81 10.17
N LEU A 212 -21.12 -8.99 10.99
CA LEU A 212 -19.84 -9.37 11.62
C LEU A 212 -19.98 -10.64 12.46
N GLY A 213 -19.08 -11.60 12.23
CA GLY A 213 -19.09 -12.91 12.87
C GLY A 213 -20.29 -13.82 12.58
N ARG A 214 -21.26 -13.41 11.74
CA ARG A 214 -22.49 -14.19 11.48
C ARG A 214 -22.28 -15.43 10.62
N PHE A 215 -21.15 -15.52 9.93
CA PHE A 215 -20.83 -16.58 8.99
C PHE A 215 -19.58 -17.37 9.45
N LYS A 216 -19.38 -17.47 10.77
CA LYS A 216 -18.23 -18.18 11.35
C LYS A 216 -18.14 -19.61 10.85
N GLY A 217 -17.04 -19.93 10.15
CA GLY A 217 -16.78 -21.28 9.61
C GLY A 217 -17.61 -21.64 8.38
N VAL A 218 -18.36 -20.68 7.82
CA VAL A 218 -19.06 -20.87 6.53
C VAL A 218 -18.06 -20.58 5.41
N PRO A 219 -17.93 -21.44 4.39
CA PRO A 219 -17.11 -21.14 3.23
C PRO A 219 -17.64 -19.92 2.48
N LEU A 220 -16.75 -19.05 2.01
CA LEU A 220 -17.08 -17.90 1.16
C LEU A 220 -16.46 -18.08 -0.21
N ILE A 221 -17.25 -17.83 -1.25
CA ILE A 221 -16.79 -17.73 -2.63
C ILE A 221 -16.94 -16.28 -3.09
N ILE A 222 -15.81 -15.65 -3.40
CA ILE A 222 -15.76 -14.30 -3.99
C ILE A 222 -15.63 -14.48 -5.49
N VAL A 223 -16.62 -13.97 -6.21
CA VAL A 223 -16.73 -14.11 -7.67
C VAL A 223 -16.40 -12.79 -8.35
N GLY A 224 -15.25 -12.74 -9.01
CA GLY A 224 -14.88 -11.67 -9.94
C GLY A 224 -15.37 -11.97 -11.36
N ALA A 225 -15.23 -10.98 -12.24
CA ALA A 225 -15.69 -11.05 -13.63
C ALA A 225 -14.57 -11.37 -14.64
N GLY A 226 -13.40 -11.77 -14.17
CA GLY A 226 -12.26 -12.08 -15.02
C GLY A 226 -12.55 -13.24 -15.99
N PRO A 227 -11.87 -13.30 -17.15
CA PRO A 227 -12.00 -14.37 -18.13
C PRO A 227 -12.00 -15.80 -17.57
N SER A 228 -11.26 -16.09 -16.49
CA SER A 228 -11.20 -17.43 -15.87
C SER A 228 -12.51 -17.86 -15.22
N LEU A 229 -13.45 -16.95 -14.98
CA LEU A 229 -14.79 -17.27 -14.48
C LEU A 229 -15.44 -18.37 -15.33
N ARG A 230 -15.28 -18.32 -16.66
CA ARG A 230 -15.83 -19.31 -17.59
C ARG A 230 -15.41 -20.74 -17.30
N LYS A 231 -14.19 -20.94 -16.78
CA LYS A 231 -13.66 -22.27 -16.47
C LYS A 231 -14.44 -22.95 -15.36
N ASN A 232 -14.93 -22.18 -14.38
CA ASN A 232 -15.43 -22.70 -13.11
C ASN A 232 -16.87 -22.28 -12.78
N ILE A 233 -17.52 -21.46 -13.62
CA ILE A 233 -18.86 -20.94 -13.35
C ILE A 233 -19.90 -22.04 -13.09
N HIS A 234 -19.79 -23.17 -13.78
CA HIS A 234 -20.69 -24.30 -13.62
C HIS A 234 -20.68 -24.88 -12.19
N LEU A 235 -19.54 -24.84 -11.49
CA LEU A 235 -19.38 -25.33 -10.11
C LEU A 235 -20.19 -24.50 -9.10
N LEU A 236 -20.48 -23.25 -9.41
CA LEU A 236 -21.25 -22.36 -8.53
C LEU A 236 -22.71 -22.80 -8.38
N LYS A 237 -23.25 -23.60 -9.31
CA LYS A 237 -24.59 -24.17 -9.19
C LYS A 237 -24.66 -25.19 -8.05
N ASP A 238 -23.65 -26.05 -7.97
CA ASP A 238 -23.62 -27.19 -7.04
C ASP A 238 -23.29 -26.78 -5.60
N ILE A 239 -22.75 -25.57 -5.42
CA ILE A 239 -22.33 -25.02 -4.13
C ILE A 239 -23.37 -24.12 -3.48
N LYS A 240 -24.47 -23.80 -4.18
CA LYS A 240 -25.58 -23.01 -3.64
C LYS A 240 -26.08 -23.61 -2.33
N GLY A 241 -26.14 -22.79 -1.27
CA GLY A 241 -26.55 -23.22 0.07
C GLY A 241 -25.48 -23.96 0.88
N LYS A 242 -24.30 -24.24 0.31
CA LYS A 242 -23.14 -24.83 1.02
C LYS A 242 -22.04 -23.81 1.33
N ALA A 243 -22.02 -22.70 0.59
CA ALA A 243 -21.12 -21.57 0.78
C ALA A 243 -21.88 -20.27 0.58
N LEU A 244 -21.37 -19.20 1.19
CA LEU A 244 -21.79 -17.84 0.87
C LEU A 244 -21.18 -17.43 -0.47
N ILE A 245 -21.96 -16.80 -1.35
CA ILE A 245 -21.47 -16.27 -2.63
C ILE A 245 -21.57 -14.75 -2.63
N ILE A 246 -20.42 -14.08 -2.71
CA ILE A 246 -20.34 -12.62 -2.93
C ILE A 246 -19.79 -12.39 -4.34
N ALA A 247 -20.61 -11.81 -5.21
CA ALA A 247 -20.22 -11.47 -6.58
C ALA A 247 -19.87 -9.98 -6.70
N ALA A 248 -18.80 -9.66 -7.41
CA ALA A 248 -18.58 -8.31 -7.90
C ALA A 248 -19.72 -7.92 -8.87
N ILE A 249 -20.11 -6.65 -8.89
CA ILE A 249 -21.16 -6.14 -9.80
C ILE A 249 -20.93 -6.55 -11.26
N THR A 250 -19.67 -6.55 -11.72
CA THR A 250 -19.33 -6.93 -13.11
C THR A 250 -19.57 -8.41 -13.42
N ALA A 251 -19.63 -9.27 -12.41
CA ALA A 251 -19.93 -10.70 -12.57
C ALA A 251 -21.43 -11.00 -12.46
N HIS A 252 -22.23 -10.06 -11.93
CA HIS A 252 -23.63 -10.27 -11.55
C HIS A 252 -24.50 -10.77 -12.71
N ARG A 253 -24.53 -10.02 -13.82
CA ARG A 253 -25.27 -10.41 -15.03
C ARG A 253 -24.84 -11.78 -15.56
N ILE A 254 -23.53 -12.08 -15.56
CA ILE A 254 -22.99 -13.35 -16.06
C ILE A 254 -23.48 -14.52 -15.19
N LEU A 255 -23.53 -14.35 -13.88
CA LEU A 255 -24.06 -15.37 -12.97
C LEU A 255 -25.55 -15.61 -13.21
N LEU A 256 -26.34 -14.53 -13.31
CA LEU A 256 -27.78 -14.65 -13.55
C LEU A 256 -28.10 -15.33 -14.89
N THR A 257 -27.39 -15.01 -15.98
CA THR A 257 -27.59 -15.68 -17.29
C THR A 257 -27.26 -17.17 -17.25
N HIS A 258 -26.40 -17.59 -16.31
CA HIS A 258 -26.12 -19.01 -16.07
C HIS A 258 -27.05 -19.64 -15.03
N GLY A 259 -28.06 -18.93 -14.52
CA GLY A 259 -28.99 -19.44 -13.50
C GLY A 259 -28.38 -19.53 -12.10
N ILE A 260 -27.33 -18.75 -11.82
CA ILE A 260 -26.68 -18.68 -10.52
C ILE A 260 -27.09 -17.38 -9.84
N VAL A 261 -27.69 -17.49 -8.66
CA VAL A 261 -28.14 -16.36 -7.86
C VAL A 261 -27.19 -16.21 -6.68
N PRO A 262 -26.31 -15.18 -6.65
CA PRO A 262 -25.41 -14.95 -5.53
C PRO A 262 -26.19 -14.51 -4.28
N ASP A 263 -25.64 -14.75 -3.10
CA ASP A 263 -26.23 -14.26 -1.85
C ASP A 263 -26.10 -12.75 -1.74
N PHE A 264 -24.94 -12.24 -2.17
CA PHE A 264 -24.63 -10.82 -2.21
C PHE A 264 -23.99 -10.40 -3.52
N VAL A 265 -24.31 -9.19 -3.95
CA VAL A 265 -23.55 -8.45 -4.97
C VAL A 265 -22.93 -7.24 -4.31
N ILE A 266 -21.62 -7.07 -4.48
CA ILE A 266 -20.89 -5.90 -4.02
C ILE A 266 -20.59 -4.97 -5.19
N ALA A 267 -20.89 -3.68 -5.00
CA ALA A 267 -20.69 -2.64 -6.00
C ALA A 267 -20.10 -1.40 -5.32
N ALA A 268 -19.15 -0.72 -5.96
CA ALA A 268 -18.51 0.47 -5.38
C ALA A 268 -18.33 1.63 -6.37
N GLU A 269 -18.76 1.45 -7.62
CA GLU A 269 -18.50 2.41 -8.68
C GLU A 269 -19.29 3.70 -8.50
N LYS A 270 -18.63 4.82 -8.76
CA LYS A 270 -19.24 6.15 -8.71
C LYS A 270 -20.15 6.46 -9.90
N ILE A 271 -19.97 5.71 -10.99
CA ILE A 271 -20.71 5.85 -12.25
C ILE A 271 -21.87 4.87 -12.30
N ASP A 272 -22.84 5.13 -13.18
CA ASP A 272 -23.96 4.24 -13.37
C ASP A 272 -23.53 2.90 -13.98
N MET A 273 -23.67 1.83 -13.20
CA MET A 273 -23.37 0.45 -13.60
C MET A 273 -24.65 -0.37 -13.79
N SER A 274 -25.75 0.29 -14.17
CA SER A 274 -27.06 -0.34 -14.39
C SER A 274 -27.06 -1.47 -15.43
N GLU A 275 -26.11 -1.48 -16.38
CA GLU A 275 -26.00 -2.50 -17.43
C GLU A 275 -25.70 -3.92 -16.91
N TYR A 276 -25.21 -4.03 -15.67
CA TYR A 276 -24.93 -5.30 -15.00
C TYR A 276 -26.14 -5.86 -14.25
N PHE A 277 -27.25 -5.13 -14.21
CA PHE A 277 -28.52 -5.58 -13.64
C PHE A 277 -29.46 -6.02 -14.76
N THR A 278 -30.18 -7.12 -14.54
CA THR A 278 -31.07 -7.73 -15.55
C THR A 278 -32.55 -7.47 -15.31
N ASN A 279 -32.93 -6.95 -14.13
CA ASN A 279 -34.30 -6.76 -13.67
C ASN A 279 -35.17 -8.04 -13.71
N THR A 280 -34.55 -9.23 -13.61
CA THR A 280 -35.29 -10.50 -13.58
C THR A 280 -35.82 -10.81 -12.18
N ASP A 281 -36.71 -11.80 -12.05
CA ASP A 281 -37.21 -12.23 -10.75
C ASP A 281 -36.11 -12.84 -9.87
N GLU A 282 -35.09 -13.43 -10.49
CA GLU A 282 -33.91 -13.93 -9.76
C GLU A 282 -33.11 -12.81 -9.10
N GLU A 283 -33.02 -11.64 -9.75
CA GLU A 283 -32.32 -10.49 -9.21
C GLU A 283 -32.97 -9.96 -7.93
N LYS A 284 -34.31 -10.09 -7.82
CA LYS A 284 -35.07 -9.74 -6.60
C LYS A 284 -34.71 -10.63 -5.40
N MET A 285 -34.01 -11.75 -5.60
CA MET A 285 -33.55 -12.63 -4.51
C MET A 285 -32.18 -12.22 -3.94
N VAL A 286 -31.40 -11.42 -4.68
CA VAL A 286 -30.04 -11.00 -4.33
C VAL A 286 -30.08 -9.87 -3.29
N ARG A 287 -29.07 -9.79 -2.42
CA ARG A 287 -28.85 -8.59 -1.58
C ARG A 287 -27.64 -7.79 -2.08
N LEU A 288 -27.69 -6.47 -1.94
CA LEU A 288 -26.57 -5.61 -2.31
C LEU A 288 -25.72 -5.22 -1.10
N MET A 289 -24.41 -5.13 -1.29
CA MET A 289 -23.46 -4.54 -0.37
C MET A 289 -22.91 -3.28 -1.04
N LEU A 290 -23.29 -2.11 -0.53
CA LEU A 290 -23.08 -0.84 -1.20
C LEU A 290 -22.33 0.13 -0.27
N PRO A 291 -21.29 0.83 -0.75
CA PRO A 291 -20.70 1.90 0.02
C PRO A 291 -21.63 3.12 0.02
N GLU A 292 -21.31 4.06 0.89
CA GLU A 292 -21.92 5.38 0.96
C GLU A 292 -21.70 6.21 -0.33
N LEU A 293 -20.65 5.91 -1.11
CA LEU A 293 -20.22 6.69 -2.29
C LEU A 293 -20.66 6.13 -3.65
N VAL A 294 -21.33 4.96 -3.68
CA VAL A 294 -21.75 4.32 -4.94
C VAL A 294 -22.76 5.19 -5.69
N HIS A 295 -22.80 5.08 -7.02
CA HIS A 295 -23.79 5.79 -7.83
C HIS A 295 -25.23 5.52 -7.34
N PRO A 296 -26.07 6.57 -7.15
CA PRO A 296 -27.42 6.45 -6.58
C PRO A 296 -28.35 5.45 -7.29
N SER A 297 -28.22 5.29 -8.61
CA SER A 297 -29.00 4.30 -9.39
C SER A 297 -28.85 2.87 -8.85
N THR A 298 -27.75 2.56 -8.18
CA THR A 298 -27.50 1.23 -7.58
C THR A 298 -28.39 1.00 -6.36
N TYR A 299 -28.69 2.05 -5.58
CA TYR A 299 -29.65 1.95 -4.47
C TYR A 299 -31.11 1.80 -4.93
N GLU A 300 -31.42 2.23 -6.15
CA GLU A 300 -32.75 2.13 -6.75
C GLU A 300 -33.08 0.71 -7.24
N LYS A 301 -32.08 -0.16 -7.40
CA LYS A 301 -32.27 -1.54 -7.90
C LYS A 301 -33.18 -2.36 -7.01
N ASN A 302 -34.19 -2.98 -7.63
CA ASN A 302 -35.19 -3.79 -6.94
C ASN A 302 -34.62 -5.17 -6.58
N THR A 303 -34.04 -5.26 -5.39
CA THR A 303 -33.34 -6.43 -4.86
C THR A 303 -33.92 -6.79 -3.49
N ARG A 304 -33.59 -7.98 -2.97
CA ARG A 304 -34.13 -8.50 -1.69
C ARG A 304 -33.85 -7.57 -0.51
N GLY A 305 -32.74 -6.86 -0.56
CA GLY A 305 -32.30 -5.94 0.48
C GLY A 305 -30.93 -5.40 0.18
N LYS A 306 -30.51 -4.40 0.97
CA LYS A 306 -29.22 -3.74 0.82
C LYS A 306 -28.57 -3.61 2.19
N PHE A 307 -27.24 -3.65 2.20
CA PHE A 307 -26.40 -3.31 3.33
C PHE A 307 -25.48 -2.16 2.94
N VAL A 308 -25.30 -1.22 3.86
CA VAL A 308 -24.40 -0.09 3.69
C VAL A 308 -23.06 -0.41 4.35
N TYR A 309 -21.95 -0.13 3.67
CA TYR A 309 -20.65 -0.07 4.33
C TYR A 309 -20.01 1.29 4.11
N PHE A 310 -19.03 1.64 4.94
CA PHE A 310 -18.29 2.89 4.80
C PHE A 310 -16.88 2.58 4.32
N SER A 311 -16.46 3.26 3.27
CA SER A 311 -15.15 3.03 2.67
C SER A 311 -14.04 3.64 3.53
N SER A 312 -12.94 2.90 3.70
CA SER A 312 -11.69 3.45 4.24
C SER A 312 -10.92 4.29 3.21
N PHE A 313 -11.51 4.58 2.04
CA PHE A 313 -10.88 5.36 0.98
C PHE A 313 -10.92 6.87 1.28
N LEU A 314 -12.12 7.45 1.42
CA LEU A 314 -12.27 8.88 1.69
C LEU A 314 -12.35 9.17 3.19
N GLU A 315 -11.75 10.29 3.60
CA GLU A 315 -11.80 10.78 4.97
C GLU A 315 -13.23 11.08 5.44
N LEU A 316 -14.10 11.48 4.50
CA LEU A 316 -15.53 11.69 4.73
C LEU A 316 -16.19 10.42 5.27
N GLY A 317 -15.99 9.28 4.60
CA GLY A 317 -16.52 7.98 4.99
C GLY A 317 -16.01 7.55 6.37
N LYS A 318 -14.69 7.61 6.58
CA LYS A 318 -14.03 7.30 7.87
C LYS A 318 -14.61 8.11 9.03
N THR A 319 -14.75 9.43 8.83
CA THR A 319 -15.17 10.35 9.89
C THR A 319 -16.65 10.19 10.22
N HIS A 320 -17.48 9.88 9.23
CA HIS A 320 -18.93 9.83 9.38
C HIS A 320 -19.50 8.45 9.70
N ALA A 321 -18.78 7.36 9.40
CA ALA A 321 -19.25 5.98 9.61
C ALA A 321 -19.90 5.75 10.99
N LYS A 322 -19.28 6.27 12.05
CA LYS A 322 -19.79 6.17 13.43
C LYS A 322 -21.17 6.81 13.63
N TYR A 323 -21.48 7.90 12.92
CA TYR A 323 -22.79 8.56 13.01
C TYR A 323 -23.89 7.74 12.35
N TRP A 324 -23.51 6.82 11.45
CA TRP A 324 -24.38 5.85 10.82
C TRP A 324 -24.39 4.50 11.55
N GLY A 325 -23.70 4.39 12.69
CA GLY A 325 -23.63 3.17 13.49
C GLY A 325 -22.69 2.09 12.95
N SER A 326 -21.72 2.48 12.11
CA SER A 326 -20.67 1.59 11.60
C SER A 326 -19.35 1.86 12.30
N GLU A 327 -18.73 0.81 12.82
CA GLU A 327 -17.39 0.82 13.41
C GLU A 327 -16.39 0.02 12.56
N PHE A 328 -16.89 -0.87 11.72
CA PHE A 328 -16.10 -1.65 10.78
C PHE A 328 -15.96 -0.95 9.43
N LEU A 329 -14.72 -0.60 9.09
CA LEU A 329 -14.34 -0.07 7.78
C LEU A 329 -13.60 -1.17 7.00
N PRO A 330 -14.20 -1.78 5.96
CA PRO A 330 -13.51 -2.77 5.15
C PRO A 330 -12.27 -2.17 4.48
N ASP A 331 -11.17 -2.91 4.50
CA ASP A 331 -9.98 -2.57 3.73
C ASP A 331 -10.29 -2.65 2.23
N VAL A 332 -9.85 -1.64 1.49
CA VAL A 332 -9.99 -1.56 0.03
C VAL A 332 -8.62 -1.51 -0.64
N GLY A 333 -8.47 -2.21 -1.76
CA GLY A 333 -7.21 -2.38 -2.49
C GLY A 333 -7.37 -2.24 -4.00
N GLY A 334 -8.11 -1.21 -4.45
CA GLY A 334 -8.29 -0.90 -5.87
C GLY A 334 -9.28 -1.78 -6.64
N SER A 335 -9.88 -2.78 -5.99
CA SER A 335 -10.97 -3.59 -6.56
C SER A 335 -12.03 -3.90 -5.51
N VAL A 336 -13.31 -3.93 -5.90
CA VAL A 336 -14.41 -4.25 -4.99
C VAL A 336 -14.30 -5.65 -4.36
N THR A 337 -13.59 -6.58 -5.00
CA THR A 337 -13.37 -7.93 -4.44
C THR A 337 -12.39 -7.95 -3.27
N THR A 338 -11.53 -6.93 -3.12
CA THR A 338 -10.71 -6.74 -1.91
C THR A 338 -11.56 -6.33 -0.71
N ALA A 339 -12.58 -5.47 -0.93
CA ALA A 339 -13.57 -5.14 0.10
C ALA A 339 -14.38 -6.38 0.49
N ALA A 340 -14.78 -7.20 -0.49
CA ALA A 340 -15.46 -8.47 -0.23
C ALA A 340 -14.59 -9.45 0.59
N LEU A 341 -13.27 -9.48 0.37
CA LEU A 341 -12.34 -10.27 1.17
C LEU A 341 -12.29 -9.76 2.61
N SER A 342 -12.08 -8.45 2.81
CA SER A 342 -12.03 -7.85 4.15
C SER A 342 -13.33 -8.11 4.93
N MET A 343 -14.47 -7.90 4.27
CA MET A 343 -15.79 -8.24 4.82
C MET A 343 -15.92 -9.73 5.13
N GLY A 344 -15.52 -10.62 4.20
CA GLY A 344 -15.58 -12.06 4.38
C GLY A 344 -14.81 -12.56 5.59
N VAL A 345 -13.61 -12.02 5.81
CA VAL A 345 -12.82 -12.30 7.02
C VAL A 345 -13.55 -11.81 8.27
N ALA A 346 -14.07 -10.57 8.25
CA ALA A 346 -14.78 -9.98 9.39
C ALA A 346 -16.12 -10.68 9.70
N PHE A 347 -16.76 -11.28 8.70
CA PHE A 347 -17.94 -12.14 8.85
C PHE A 347 -17.61 -13.49 9.49
N GLY A 348 -16.32 -13.86 9.56
CA GLY A 348 -15.83 -15.12 10.10
C GLY A 348 -15.81 -16.26 9.07
N CYS A 349 -15.95 -15.96 7.78
CA CYS A 349 -15.98 -16.98 6.74
C CYS A 349 -14.64 -17.72 6.66
N ASN A 350 -14.70 -19.04 6.53
CA ASN A 350 -13.52 -19.90 6.40
C ASN A 350 -13.92 -21.25 5.77
N PRO A 351 -13.29 -21.70 4.67
CA PRO A 351 -12.29 -21.00 3.87
C PRO A 351 -12.89 -19.88 2.99
N ILE A 352 -12.03 -19.00 2.48
CA ILE A 352 -12.39 -17.99 1.48
C ILE A 352 -11.73 -18.38 0.15
N VAL A 353 -12.54 -18.48 -0.91
CA VAL A 353 -12.13 -18.96 -2.24
C VAL A 353 -12.45 -17.89 -3.28
N PHE A 354 -11.55 -17.68 -4.23
CA PHE A 354 -11.76 -16.76 -5.36
C PHE A 354 -12.07 -17.53 -6.65
N ILE A 355 -13.02 -17.03 -7.43
CA ILE A 355 -13.32 -17.49 -8.78
C ILE A 355 -13.42 -16.27 -9.70
N GLY A 356 -12.84 -16.31 -10.89
CA GLY A 356 -12.90 -15.19 -11.84
C GLY A 356 -12.11 -13.95 -11.39
N GLN A 357 -11.09 -14.12 -10.54
CA GLN A 357 -10.22 -13.04 -10.08
C GLN A 357 -8.86 -13.12 -10.81
N ASP A 358 -8.80 -12.64 -12.06
CA ASP A 358 -7.60 -12.78 -12.89
C ASP A 358 -6.57 -11.67 -12.67
N LEU A 359 -7.01 -10.43 -12.43
CA LEU A 359 -6.13 -9.26 -12.31
C LEU A 359 -5.22 -9.04 -13.54
N SER A 360 -5.59 -9.60 -14.70
CA SER A 360 -4.87 -9.48 -15.96
C SER A 360 -5.82 -9.62 -17.14
N PHE A 361 -5.34 -9.26 -18.32
CA PHE A 361 -6.01 -9.61 -19.58
C PHE A 361 -5.78 -11.10 -19.89
N SER A 362 -6.75 -11.72 -20.54
CA SER A 362 -6.55 -13.03 -21.19
C SER A 362 -5.58 -12.93 -22.38
N PRO A 363 -5.03 -14.06 -22.88
CA PRO A 363 -4.25 -14.08 -24.13
C PRO A 363 -5.00 -13.46 -25.31
N GLU A 364 -6.33 -13.54 -25.31
CA GLU A 364 -7.22 -12.94 -26.31
C GLU A 364 -7.54 -11.45 -26.07
N GLY A 365 -6.92 -10.83 -25.06
CA GLY A 365 -7.07 -9.41 -24.75
C GLY A 365 -8.35 -9.03 -23.99
N LEU A 366 -9.16 -10.00 -23.56
CA LEU A 366 -10.37 -9.73 -22.77
C LEU A 366 -10.00 -9.42 -21.31
N SER A 367 -10.56 -8.33 -20.77
CA SER A 367 -10.48 -7.97 -19.34
C SER A 367 -11.56 -8.61 -18.49
N HIS A 368 -12.70 -8.96 -19.10
CA HIS A 368 -13.87 -9.55 -18.44
C HIS A 368 -14.36 -10.75 -19.25
N ALA A 369 -14.97 -11.73 -18.59
CA ALA A 369 -15.68 -12.81 -19.25
C ALA A 369 -16.89 -12.21 -20.02
N PRO A 370 -17.04 -12.45 -21.35
CA PRO A 370 -18.18 -11.94 -22.08
C PRO A 370 -19.47 -12.53 -21.52
N GLY A 371 -20.43 -11.64 -21.21
CA GLY A 371 -21.82 -12.02 -20.96
C GLY A 371 -22.40 -12.57 -22.25
N GLY A 372 -22.86 -13.83 -22.21
CA GLY A 372 -23.38 -14.54 -23.37
C GLY A 372 -24.58 -13.88 -24.02
#